data_AF-A0A940RWX1-F1
#
_entry.id   AF-A0A940RWX1-F1
#
_cell.length_a   1.000
_cell.length_b   1.000
_cell.length_c   1.000
_cell.angle_alpha   90.00
_cell.angle_beta   90.00
_cell.angle_gamma   90.00
#
_symmetry.space_group_name_H-M   'P 1'
#
loop_
_entity.id
_entity.type
_entity.pdbx_description
1 polymer ?
#
loop_
_entity_poly.entity_id
_entity_poly.type
_entity_poly.pdbx_seq_one_letter_code
_entity_poly.pdbx_strand_id
1 'polypeptide(L)' 'MPKDDKFYDRDRPDDASLPEDRPRGGRARPAKGGKSWGVIGVLVVIFILVLVGIALFP' A
#
# COMPACT_ATOMS: atom_id res chain seq x y z
N MET A 1 25.18 -3.66 43.65
CA MET A 1 25.37 -2.41 42.90
C MET A 1 24.12 -2.14 42.09
N PRO A 2 23.26 -1.18 42.48
CA PRO A 2 22.18 -0.73 41.63
C PRO A 2 22.16 0.80 41.58
N LYS A 3 22.75 1.41 40.55
CA LYS A 3 22.59 2.86 40.33
C LYS A 3 22.81 3.33 38.89
N ASP A 4 22.90 2.43 37.93
CA ASP A 4 23.23 2.80 36.54
C ASP A 4 21.98 2.92 35.65
N ASP A 5 20.85 2.34 36.05
CA ASP A 5 19.61 2.38 35.25
C ASP A 5 18.95 3.77 35.22
N LYS A 6 19.25 4.63 36.22
CA LYS A 6 18.65 5.97 36.35
C LYS A 6 19.33 7.07 35.54
N PHE A 7 20.47 6.77 34.91
CA PHE A 7 21.20 7.75 34.11
C PHE A 7 20.47 8.05 32.79
N TYR A 8 19.84 7.04 32.19
CA TYR A 8 19.14 7.17 30.91
C TYR A 8 17.68 7.64 31.03
N ASP A 9 17.11 7.65 32.25
CA ASP A 9 15.73 8.06 32.52
C ASP A 9 15.56 9.60 32.52
N ARG A 10 16.63 10.38 32.71
CA ARG A 10 16.53 11.83 32.97
C ARG A 10 16.34 12.70 31.73
N ASP A 11 16.83 12.26 30.58
CA ASP A 11 16.83 13.06 29.35
C ASP A 11 15.93 12.46 28.26
N ARG A 12 15.23 11.37 28.54
CA ARG A 12 14.31 10.73 27.58
C ARG A 12 12.90 11.28 27.79
N PRO A 13 12.31 11.97 26.80
CA PRO A 13 10.89 12.31 26.81
C PRO A 13 10.02 11.06 26.93
N ASP A 14 8.89 11.16 27.64
CA ASP A 14 7.97 10.04 27.88
C ASP A 14 7.49 9.37 26.57
N ASP A 15 7.44 10.12 25.46
CA ASP A 15 7.02 9.68 24.12
C ASP A 15 8.15 9.78 23.08
N ALA A 16 9.39 9.44 23.45
CA ALA A 16 10.51 9.37 22.51
C ALA A 16 10.39 8.15 21.58
N SER A 17 9.45 8.22 20.62
CA SER A 17 9.31 7.26 19.53
C SER A 17 10.53 7.34 18.62
N LEU A 18 11.36 6.30 18.65
CA LEU A 18 12.48 6.17 17.73
C LEU A 18 11.97 5.70 16.36
N PRO A 19 12.55 6.15 15.24
CA PRO A 19 12.28 5.57 13.92
C PRO A 19 12.44 4.04 13.88
N GLU A 20 13.27 3.49 14.77
CA GLU A 20 13.53 2.06 14.98
C GLU A 20 12.41 1.35 15.76
N ASP A 21 11.62 2.08 16.56
CA ASP A 21 10.44 1.58 17.29
C ASP A 21 9.23 1.38 16.38
N ARG A 22 9.35 1.72 15.09
CA ARG A 22 8.35 1.33 14.09
C ARG A 22 8.15 -0.19 14.16
N PRO A 23 6.90 -0.68 14.10
CA PRO A 23 6.62 -2.11 14.14
C PRO A 23 7.52 -2.88 13.16
N ARG A 24 8.36 -3.79 13.68
CA ARG A 24 9.19 -4.70 12.85
C ARG A 24 8.25 -5.67 12.15
N GLY A 25 7.77 -5.26 11.00
CA GLY A 25 6.60 -5.85 10.36
C GLY A 25 5.55 -4.78 10.17
N GLY A 26 5.85 -3.82 9.28
CA GLY A 26 4.83 -2.91 8.79
C GLY A 26 3.69 -3.78 8.27
N ARG A 27 2.50 -3.64 8.87
CA ARG A 27 1.27 -4.27 8.38
C ARG A 27 1.27 -4.09 6.88
N ALA A 28 1.30 -5.20 6.13
CA ALA A 28 1.25 -5.15 4.69
C ALA A 28 0.10 -4.20 4.34
N ARG A 29 0.44 -3.04 3.76
CA ARG A 29 -0.57 -2.08 3.34
C ARG A 29 -1.52 -2.90 2.49
N PRO A 30 -2.83 -2.98 2.79
CA PRO A 30 -3.73 -3.72 1.92
C PRO A 30 -3.47 -3.16 0.54
N ALA A 31 -3.06 -4.03 -0.39
CA ALA A 31 -2.83 -3.63 -1.77
C ALA A 31 -4.09 -2.85 -2.14
N LYS A 32 -3.93 -1.54 -2.35
CA LYS A 32 -5.05 -0.65 -2.60
C LYS A 32 -5.52 -1.08 -3.97
N GLY A 33 -6.40 -2.09 -3.98
CA GLY A 33 -7.00 -2.69 -5.16
C GLY A 33 -7.92 -1.64 -5.73
N GLY A 34 -7.31 -0.62 -6.35
CA GLY A 34 -7.97 0.32 -7.22
C GLY A 34 -8.60 -0.54 -8.29
N LYS A 35 -9.89 -0.77 -8.10
CA LYS A 35 -10.75 -1.54 -8.98
C LYS A 35 -10.44 -1.09 -10.40
N SER A 36 -9.96 -1.99 -11.24
CA SER A 36 -9.34 -1.72 -12.54
C SER A 36 -10.39 -1.34 -13.60
N TRP A 37 -11.22 -0.34 -13.30
CA TRP A 37 -12.27 0.18 -14.18
C TRP A 37 -11.70 0.64 -15.53
N GLY A 38 -10.47 1.14 -15.56
CA GLY A 38 -9.78 1.47 -16.81
C GLY A 38 -9.51 0.25 -17.71
N VAL A 39 -9.06 -0.87 -17.13
CA VAL A 39 -8.82 -2.12 -17.89
C VAL A 39 -10.14 -2.67 -18.43
N ILE A 40 -11.20 -2.63 -17.63
CA ILE A 40 -12.54 -3.04 -18.04
C ILE A 40 -13.03 -2.18 -19.22
N GLY A 41 -12.86 -0.86 -19.14
CA GLY A 41 -13.22 0.05 -20.24
C GLY A 41 -12.47 -0.25 -21.55
N VAL A 42 -11.17 -0.50 -21.46
CA VAL A 42 -10.35 -0.87 -22.64
C VAL A 42 -10.84 -2.17 -23.27
N LEU A 43 -11.12 -3.20 -22.46
CA LEU A 43 -11.63 -4.48 -22.95
C LEU A 43 -12.98 -4.34 -23.65
N VAL A 44 -13.89 -3.52 -23.10
CA VAL A 44 -15.20 -3.25 -23.72
C VAL A 44 -15.04 -2.59 -25.08
N VAL A 45 -14.16 -1.59 -25.22
CA VAL A 45 -13.91 -0.91 -26.50
C VAL A 45 -13.35 -1.88 -27.55
N ILE A 46 -12.36 -2.70 -27.17
CA ILE A 46 -11.77 -3.70 -28.07
C ILE A 46 -12.85 -4.69 -28.53
N PHE A 47 -13.69 -5.16 -27.60
CA PHE A 47 -14.76 -6.10 -27.92
C PHE A 47 -15.75 -5.54 -28.94
N ILE A 48 -16.17 -4.26 -28.77
CA ILE A 48 -17.03 -3.57 -29.73
C ILE A 48 -16.37 -3.48 -31.11
N LEU A 49 -15.09 -3.11 -31.19
CA LEU A 49 -14.36 -3.02 -32.46
C LEU A 49 -14.30 -4.36 -33.20
N VAL A 50 -14.07 -5.47 -32.47
CA VAL A 50 -14.06 -6.81 -33.05
C VAL A 50 -15.44 -7.17 -33.63
N LEU A 51 -16.52 -6.91 -32.89
CA LEU A 51 -17.88 -7.17 -33.37
C LEU A 51 -18.22 -6.35 -34.62
N VAL A 52 -17.84 -5.06 -34.63
CA VAL A 52 -18.02 -4.19 -35.80
C VAL A 52 -17.21 -4.69 -37.00
N GLY A 53 -15.96 -5.12 -36.78
CA GLY A 53 -15.12 -5.70 -37.82
C GLY A 53 -15.75 -6.94 -38.45
N ILE A 54 -16.24 -7.88 -37.63
CA ILE A 54 -16.93 -9.09 -38.09
C ILE A 54 -18.22 -8.73 -38.84
N ALA A 55 -18.99 -7.75 -38.36
CA ALA A 55 -20.23 -7.34 -39.00
C ALA A 55 -20.01 -6.66 -40.36
N LEU A 56 -18.93 -5.87 -40.49
CA LEU A 56 -18.59 -5.16 -41.73
C LEU A 56 -17.81 -6.04 -42.73
N PHE A 57 -17.07 -7.02 -42.23
CA PHE A 57 -16.24 -7.94 -43.01
C PHE A 57 -16.48 -9.39 -42.54
N PRO A 58 -17.64 -9.98 -42.89
CA PRO A 58 -17.96 -11.36 -42.52
C PRO A 58 -17.03 -12.39 -43.18
#